data_AF-A0A7J4TN80-F1
#
_entry.id   AF-A0A7J4TN80-F1
#
_cell.length_a   1.000
_cell.length_b   1.000
_cell.length_c   1.000
_cell.angle_alpha   90.00
_cell.angle_beta   90.00
_cell.angle_gamma   90.00
#
_symmetry.space_group_name_H-M   'P 1'
#
loop_
_entity.id
_entity.type
_entity.pdbx_description
1 polymer ?
#
loop_
_entity_poly.entity_id
_entity_poly.type
_entity_poly.pdbx_seq_one_letter_code
_entity_poly.pdbx_strand_id
1 'polypeptide(L)'
;NNWTHVESLLKQVTEAVETMGWKEVKSMAKAIPWIVSLNPAERSFLSVLPDEQGEPKGPQATLSIDESVHQNAQRYFEAARKQKDKTKGAVDALEDTMLQLQRAQKKEAKQQASGKLNKIKRSKRLWFEHHRWSMITGGHLLVGGKDAKGNDSIVKKHLSGEDRYLHADLHGAPSCSLRATQGFVVDEHKPAHIPEDIPAFRIVDKLGDERITDEKLLEAASMALCWSRAWAGGGAHGTVYSVKPAQVSKTAQTGEFVGKGSFIVRGQRQWFKDLDVQIGIGIVAVNGVPLLMGGRPETIATTCQRYAILRPGLTKKEQLANRIYKNTGLVTDDVLPVLPGASDILEDYGIFSPPASLAEEE
;
A
#
# COMPACT_ATOMS: atom_id res chain seq x y z
N ASN A 1 54.74 2.30 -38.96
CA ASN A 1 54.36 1.99 -40.35
C ASN A 1 54.50 0.49 -40.57
N ASN A 2 53.53 -0.30 -40.09
CA ASN A 2 53.58 -1.77 -40.12
C ASN A 2 52.83 -2.34 -41.34
N TRP A 3 52.29 -1.47 -42.18
CA TRP A 3 51.39 -1.80 -43.28
C TRP A 3 52.05 -2.70 -44.33
N THR A 4 53.25 -2.35 -44.79
CA THR A 4 54.01 -3.13 -45.77
C THR A 4 54.36 -4.53 -45.28
N HIS A 5 54.68 -4.66 -43.99
CA HIS A 5 54.97 -5.94 -43.36
C HIS A 5 53.72 -6.85 -43.31
N VAL A 6 52.59 -6.29 -42.87
CA VAL A 6 51.32 -7.02 -42.78
C VAL A 6 50.80 -7.40 -44.17
N GLU A 7 50.97 -6.54 -45.18
CA GLU A 7 50.58 -6.83 -46.57
C GLU A 7 51.39 -7.98 -47.17
N SER A 8 52.72 -7.94 -47.00
CA SER A 8 53.62 -9.00 -47.46
C SER A 8 53.28 -10.33 -46.78
N LEU A 9 53.02 -10.31 -45.47
CA LEU A 9 52.70 -11.52 -44.71
C LEU A 9 51.33 -12.08 -45.12
N LEU A 10 50.32 -11.23 -45.30
CA LEU A 10 49.01 -11.64 -45.81
C LEU A 10 49.13 -12.30 -47.19
N LYS A 11 49.85 -11.68 -48.12
CA LYS A 11 50.05 -12.22 -49.47
C LYS A 11 50.75 -13.58 -49.45
N GLN A 12 51.83 -13.71 -48.68
CA GLN A 12 52.58 -14.97 -48.56
C GLN A 12 51.72 -16.09 -47.96
N VAL A 13 50.91 -15.78 -46.94
CA VAL A 13 50.02 -16.77 -46.32
C VAL A 13 48.87 -17.15 -47.27
N THR A 14 48.28 -16.19 -47.99
CA THR A 14 47.23 -16.47 -48.98
C THR A 14 47.75 -17.37 -50.11
N GLU A 15 48.89 -17.03 -50.71
CA GLU A 15 49.51 -17.84 -51.78
C GLU A 15 49.88 -19.25 -51.29
N ALA A 16 50.42 -19.38 -50.08
CA ALA A 16 50.76 -20.67 -49.49
C ALA A 16 49.50 -21.53 -49.20
N VAL A 17 48.41 -20.91 -48.72
CA VAL A 17 47.15 -21.62 -48.46
C VAL A 17 46.49 -22.08 -49.77
N GLU A 18 46.58 -21.30 -50.84
CA GLU A 18 46.04 -21.66 -52.16
C GLU A 18 46.83 -22.79 -52.84
N THR A 19 48.14 -22.84 -52.64
CA THR A 19 49.03 -23.82 -53.30
C THR A 19 49.19 -25.13 -52.53
N MET A 20 49.32 -25.08 -51.20
CA MET A 20 49.66 -26.23 -50.35
C MET A 20 48.51 -26.67 -49.43
N GLY A 21 47.46 -25.84 -49.31
CA GLY A 21 46.33 -26.10 -48.44
C GLY A 21 46.64 -25.90 -46.94
N TRP A 22 45.58 -25.71 -46.15
CA TRP A 22 45.67 -25.34 -44.73
C TRP A 22 46.48 -26.30 -43.84
N LYS A 23 46.51 -27.60 -44.18
CA LYS A 23 47.18 -28.62 -43.36
C LYS A 23 48.70 -28.47 -43.39
N GLU A 24 49.25 -28.18 -44.56
CA GLU A 24 50.69 -28.02 -44.78
C GLU A 24 51.16 -26.64 -44.28
N VAL A 25 50.40 -25.59 -44.57
CA VAL A 25 50.67 -24.23 -44.06
C VAL A 25 50.69 -24.19 -42.53
N LYS A 26 49.80 -24.92 -41.85
CA LYS A 26 49.80 -25.03 -40.39
C LYS A 26 51.06 -25.70 -39.83
N SER A 27 51.71 -26.59 -40.58
CA SER A 27 52.96 -27.22 -40.19
C SER A 27 54.13 -26.24 -40.35
N MET A 28 54.18 -25.52 -41.47
CA MET A 28 55.23 -24.54 -41.79
C MET A 28 55.16 -23.29 -40.91
N ALA A 29 53.96 -22.80 -40.62
CA ALA A 29 53.77 -21.58 -39.84
C ALA A 29 54.30 -21.68 -38.40
N LYS A 30 54.45 -22.90 -37.85
CA LYS A 30 55.09 -23.12 -36.54
C LYS A 30 56.54 -22.65 -36.48
N ALA A 31 57.21 -22.57 -37.62
CA ALA A 31 58.59 -22.11 -37.74
C ALA A 31 58.71 -20.61 -38.04
N ILE A 32 57.59 -19.91 -38.27
CA ILE A 32 57.57 -18.48 -38.64
C ILE A 32 57.32 -17.65 -37.38
N PRO A 33 58.29 -16.80 -36.95
CA PRO A 33 58.15 -16.00 -35.71
C PRO A 33 56.94 -15.05 -35.69
N TRP A 34 56.47 -14.65 -36.87
CA TRP A 34 55.39 -13.69 -37.05
C TRP A 34 53.98 -14.29 -36.96
N ILE A 35 53.84 -15.62 -36.98
CA ILE A 35 52.54 -16.31 -36.99
C ILE A 35 52.41 -17.15 -35.72
N VAL A 36 51.42 -16.84 -34.88
CA VAL A 36 51.17 -17.54 -33.62
C VAL A 36 50.26 -18.74 -33.85
N SER A 37 49.21 -18.59 -34.66
CA SER A 37 48.24 -19.66 -34.92
C SER A 37 47.45 -19.42 -36.21
N LEU A 38 46.87 -20.49 -36.77
CA LEU A 38 45.98 -20.42 -37.93
C LEU A 38 44.64 -21.07 -37.60
N ASN A 39 43.55 -20.46 -38.06
CA ASN A 39 42.19 -20.96 -37.98
C ASN A 39 41.64 -21.25 -39.40
N PRO A 40 41.72 -22.51 -39.88
CA PRO A 40 41.21 -22.89 -41.19
C PRO A 40 39.70 -22.69 -41.38
N ALA A 41 38.92 -22.77 -40.30
CA ALA A 41 37.46 -22.66 -40.37
C ALA A 41 37.00 -21.21 -40.64
N GLU A 42 37.72 -20.23 -40.08
CA GLU A 42 37.45 -18.79 -40.26
C GLU A 42 38.35 -18.14 -41.32
N ARG A 43 39.21 -18.93 -41.98
CA ARG A 43 40.19 -18.47 -42.97
C ARG A 43 41.03 -17.29 -42.45
N SER A 44 41.52 -17.41 -41.22
CA SER A 44 42.27 -16.35 -40.53
C SER A 44 43.51 -16.89 -39.82
N PHE A 45 44.46 -16.00 -39.50
CA PHE A 45 45.64 -16.32 -38.71
C PHE A 45 45.96 -15.22 -37.70
N LEU A 46 46.53 -15.60 -36.56
CA LEU A 46 47.00 -14.67 -35.53
C LEU A 46 48.45 -14.28 -35.83
N SER A 47 48.68 -13.01 -36.13
CA SER A 47 50.00 -12.46 -36.42
C SER A 47 50.51 -11.64 -35.24
N VAL A 48 51.82 -11.69 -34.98
CA VAL A 48 52.51 -10.69 -34.16
C VAL A 48 52.88 -9.52 -35.05
N LEU A 49 52.59 -8.28 -34.65
CA LEU A 49 53.01 -7.09 -35.38
C LEU A 49 54.43 -6.67 -34.93
N PRO A 50 55.22 -6.00 -35.79
CA PRO A 50 56.53 -5.51 -35.40
C PRO A 50 56.42 -4.42 -34.33
N ASP A 51 57.30 -4.49 -33.33
CA ASP A 51 57.45 -3.46 -32.31
C ASP A 51 58.24 -2.23 -32.83
N GLU A 52 58.55 -1.27 -31.96
CA GLU A 52 59.28 -0.04 -32.32
C GLU A 52 60.71 -0.32 -32.86
N GLN A 53 61.24 -1.52 -32.63
CA GLN A 53 62.56 -1.99 -33.05
C GLN A 53 62.48 -2.94 -34.26
N GLY A 54 61.27 -3.26 -34.74
CA GLY A 54 61.05 -4.16 -35.87
C GLY A 54 61.11 -5.65 -35.51
N GLU A 55 61.07 -6.00 -34.22
CA GLU A 55 61.08 -7.38 -33.72
C GLU A 55 59.65 -7.95 -33.58
N PRO A 56 59.47 -9.29 -33.67
CA PRO A 56 58.18 -9.97 -33.49
C PRO A 56 57.75 -10.03 -32.01
N LYS A 57 57.71 -8.88 -31.34
CA LYS A 57 57.30 -8.72 -29.93
C LYS A 57 56.19 -7.67 -29.75
N GLY A 58 55.65 -7.14 -30.85
CA GLY A 58 54.59 -6.17 -30.81
C GLY A 58 53.20 -6.79 -30.54
N PRO A 59 52.15 -5.97 -30.65
CA PRO A 59 50.77 -6.42 -30.41
C PRO A 59 50.34 -7.48 -31.42
N GLN A 60 49.51 -8.42 -30.98
CA GLN A 60 48.99 -9.48 -31.83
C GLN A 60 47.67 -9.05 -32.47
N ALA A 61 47.48 -9.40 -33.75
CA ALA A 61 46.24 -9.15 -34.48
C ALA A 61 45.86 -10.36 -35.32
N THR A 62 44.58 -10.76 -35.25
CA THR A 62 43.99 -11.76 -36.13
C THR A 62 43.74 -11.13 -37.50
N LEU A 63 44.28 -11.72 -38.56
CA LEU A 63 44.13 -11.27 -39.93
C LEU A 63 43.37 -12.31 -40.74
N SER A 64 42.32 -11.89 -41.44
CA SER A 64 41.59 -12.69 -42.42
C SER A 64 42.33 -12.66 -43.76
N ILE A 65 42.54 -13.82 -44.38
CA ILE A 65 43.26 -13.91 -45.66
C ILE A 65 42.43 -13.45 -46.87
N ASP A 66 41.10 -13.43 -46.70
CA ASP A 66 40.14 -13.01 -47.74
C ASP A 66 39.94 -11.49 -47.80
N GLU A 67 40.58 -10.76 -46.88
CA GLU A 67 40.46 -9.32 -46.73
C GLU A 67 41.82 -8.64 -46.97
N SER A 68 41.79 -7.45 -47.56
CA SER A 68 43.00 -6.62 -47.66
C SER A 68 43.47 -6.14 -46.28
N VAL A 69 44.71 -5.65 -46.20
CA VAL A 69 45.26 -5.04 -44.97
C VAL A 69 44.35 -3.91 -44.45
N HIS A 70 43.79 -3.11 -45.38
CA HIS A 70 42.89 -2.02 -45.04
C HIS A 70 41.55 -2.51 -44.49
N GLN A 71 41.00 -3.59 -45.05
CA GLN A 71 39.75 -4.19 -44.57
C GLN A 71 39.94 -4.83 -43.19
N ASN A 72 41.04 -5.55 -42.98
CA ASN A 72 41.42 -6.08 -41.68
C ASN A 72 41.57 -4.96 -40.63
N ALA A 73 42.28 -3.87 -40.97
CA ALA A 73 42.42 -2.72 -40.09
C ALA A 73 41.06 -2.06 -39.78
N GLN A 74 40.22 -1.87 -40.81
CA GLN A 74 38.88 -1.30 -40.68
C GLN A 74 38.01 -2.12 -39.71
N ARG A 75 38.06 -3.47 -39.77
CA ARG A 75 37.34 -4.35 -38.85
C ARG A 75 37.70 -4.08 -37.39
N TYR A 76 38.98 -3.89 -37.08
CA TYR A 76 39.43 -3.54 -35.72
C TYR A 76 38.99 -2.14 -35.31
N PHE A 77 39.08 -1.15 -36.19
CA PHE A 77 38.62 0.21 -35.91
C PHE A 77 37.11 0.26 -35.66
N GLU A 78 36.32 -0.47 -36.45
CA GLU A 78 34.87 -0.58 -36.26
C GLU A 78 34.50 -1.32 -34.98
N ALA A 79 35.20 -2.41 -34.65
CA ALA A 79 35.00 -3.13 -33.40
C ALA A 79 35.33 -2.25 -32.19
N ALA A 80 36.46 -1.55 -32.22
CA ALA A 80 36.88 -0.61 -31.18
C ALA A 80 35.87 0.55 -31.03
N ARG A 81 35.40 1.11 -32.15
CA ARG A 81 34.37 2.17 -32.14
C ARG A 81 33.06 1.66 -31.56
N LYS A 82 32.57 0.50 -31.99
CA LYS A 82 31.37 -0.14 -31.43
C LYS A 82 31.51 -0.38 -29.92
N GLN A 83 32.66 -0.83 -29.46
CA GLN A 83 32.90 -1.07 -28.03
C GLN A 83 32.97 0.24 -27.24
N LYS A 84 33.59 1.29 -27.80
CA LYS A 84 33.62 2.62 -27.20
C LYS A 84 32.21 3.21 -27.08
N ASP A 85 31.42 3.15 -28.15
CA ASP A 85 30.05 3.65 -28.18
C ASP A 85 29.15 2.88 -27.21
N LYS A 86 29.31 1.54 -27.13
CA LYS A 86 28.62 0.71 -26.11
C LYS A 86 29.02 1.07 -24.69
N THR A 87 30.31 1.31 -24.43
CA THR A 87 30.80 1.70 -23.10
C THR A 87 30.23 3.05 -22.70
N LYS A 88 30.23 4.03 -23.63
CA LYS A 88 29.60 5.33 -23.39
C LYS A 88 28.11 5.19 -23.09
N GLY A 89 27.38 4.43 -23.91
CA GLY A 89 25.95 4.19 -23.68
C GLY A 89 25.66 3.48 -22.34
N ALA A 90 26.53 2.56 -21.90
CA ALA A 90 26.40 1.90 -20.61
C ALA A 90 26.66 2.86 -19.43
N VAL A 91 27.63 3.76 -19.56
CA VAL A 91 27.91 4.81 -18.57
C VAL A 91 26.72 5.77 -18.46
N ASP A 92 26.21 6.26 -19.58
CA ASP A 92 25.06 7.18 -19.62
C ASP A 92 23.80 6.50 -19.01
N ALA A 93 23.56 5.22 -19.32
CA ALA A 93 22.45 4.45 -18.75
C ALA A 93 22.61 4.20 -17.24
N LEU A 94 23.83 3.96 -16.76
CA LEU A 94 24.12 3.82 -15.33
C LEU A 94 23.84 5.13 -14.60
N GLU A 95 24.30 6.26 -15.14
CA GLU A 95 24.06 7.59 -14.56
C GLU A 95 22.56 7.90 -14.45
N ASP A 96 21.79 7.67 -15.51
CA ASP A 96 20.34 7.87 -15.48
C ASP A 96 19.67 6.94 -14.46
N THR A 97 20.08 5.66 -14.39
CA THR A 97 19.56 4.70 -13.41
C THR A 97 19.86 5.15 -11.98
N MET A 98 21.08 5.64 -11.71
CA MET A 98 21.46 6.15 -10.39
C MET A 98 20.66 7.40 -10.02
N LEU A 99 20.41 8.31 -10.97
CA LEU A 99 19.58 9.49 -10.76
C LEU A 99 18.12 9.09 -10.46
N GLN A 100 17.57 8.13 -11.19
CA GLN A 100 16.24 7.59 -10.95
C GLN A 100 16.14 6.93 -9.57
N LEU A 101 17.15 6.14 -9.18
CA LEU A 101 17.22 5.53 -7.85
C LEU A 101 17.25 6.59 -6.75
N GLN A 102 18.09 7.62 -6.88
CA GLN A 102 18.17 8.70 -5.89
C GLN A 102 16.85 9.48 -5.79
N ARG A 103 16.17 9.73 -6.93
CA ARG A 103 14.84 10.36 -6.94
C ARG A 103 13.79 9.47 -6.29
N ALA A 104 13.82 8.16 -6.54
CA ALA A 104 12.92 7.19 -5.92
C ALA A 104 13.14 7.13 -4.40
N GLN A 105 14.39 7.03 -3.94
CA GLN A 105 14.74 7.04 -2.52
C GLN A 105 14.33 8.34 -1.83
N LYS A 106 14.58 9.52 -2.43
CA LYS A 106 14.13 10.80 -1.87
C LYS A 106 12.60 10.88 -1.80
N LYS A 107 11.89 10.33 -2.79
CA LYS A 107 10.43 10.30 -2.80
C LYS A 107 9.90 9.36 -1.72
N GLU A 108 10.51 8.19 -1.56
CA GLU A 108 10.18 7.21 -0.54
C GLU A 108 10.45 7.75 0.86
N ALA A 109 11.62 8.34 1.10
CA ALA A 109 11.95 9.00 2.37
C ALA A 109 10.98 10.14 2.69
N LYS A 110 10.63 11.00 1.71
CA LYS A 110 9.58 12.02 1.89
C LYS A 110 8.21 11.41 2.19
N GLN A 111 7.90 10.25 1.61
CA GLN A 111 6.62 9.58 1.80
C GLN A 111 6.54 8.92 3.19
N GLN A 112 7.62 8.29 3.64
CA GLN A 112 7.80 7.75 4.99
C GLN A 112 7.77 8.87 6.03
N ALA A 113 8.54 9.95 5.83
CA ALA A 113 8.55 11.15 6.69
C ALA A 113 7.19 11.86 6.75
N SER A 114 6.40 11.80 5.66
CA SER A 114 5.05 12.35 5.68
C SER A 114 4.04 11.51 6.48
N GLY A 115 4.38 10.28 6.87
CA GLY A 115 3.48 9.35 7.55
C GLY A 115 2.24 8.98 6.73
N LYS A 116 2.26 9.17 5.40
CA LYS A 116 1.11 8.90 4.53
C LYS A 116 1.00 7.42 4.19
N LEU A 117 -0.22 6.92 4.32
CA LEU A 117 -0.59 5.60 3.85
C LEU A 117 -0.53 5.50 2.33
N ASN A 118 0.00 4.39 1.84
CA ASN A 118 0.03 4.08 0.42
C ASN A 118 -1.41 3.96 -0.12
N LYS A 119 -1.67 4.60 -1.27
CA LYS A 119 -2.98 4.53 -1.95
C LYS A 119 -3.18 3.14 -2.53
N ILE A 120 -3.90 2.28 -1.82
CA ILE A 120 -4.34 0.98 -2.33
C ILE A 120 -5.59 1.20 -3.18
N LYS A 121 -5.56 0.80 -4.46
CA LYS A 121 -6.79 0.65 -5.25
C LYS A 121 -7.55 -0.57 -4.71
N ARG A 122 -8.46 -0.36 -3.76
CA ARG A 122 -9.33 -1.42 -3.27
C ARG A 122 -10.33 -1.85 -4.34
N SER A 123 -10.57 -3.15 -4.47
CA SER A 123 -11.51 -3.70 -5.45
C SER A 123 -12.97 -3.56 -5.01
N LYS A 124 -13.27 -3.71 -3.71
CA LYS A 124 -14.63 -3.58 -3.13
C LYS A 124 -14.57 -3.05 -1.69
N ARG A 125 -15.60 -2.29 -1.29
CA ARG A 125 -15.87 -1.93 0.11
C ARG A 125 -16.34 -3.15 0.89
N LEU A 126 -15.88 -3.30 2.12
CA LEU A 126 -16.43 -4.26 3.07
C LEU A 126 -17.90 -3.87 3.34
N TRP A 127 -18.75 -4.87 3.59
CA TRP A 127 -20.19 -4.65 3.66
C TRP A 127 -20.58 -3.65 4.76
N PHE A 128 -19.91 -3.68 5.92
CA PHE A 128 -20.19 -2.82 7.06
C PHE A 128 -19.81 -1.34 6.82
N GLU A 129 -18.92 -1.03 5.88
CA GLU A 129 -18.53 0.35 5.54
C GLU A 129 -19.69 1.16 4.94
N HIS A 130 -20.69 0.46 4.38
CA HIS A 130 -21.92 1.09 3.91
C HIS A 130 -22.75 1.65 5.08
N HIS A 131 -22.51 1.16 6.29
CA HIS A 131 -23.15 1.58 7.54
C HIS A 131 -22.20 2.44 8.37
N ARG A 132 -22.71 3.04 9.46
CA ARG A 132 -21.85 3.52 10.53
C ARG A 132 -21.35 2.30 11.26
N TRP A 133 -20.07 2.23 11.58
CA TRP A 133 -19.51 1.04 12.20
C TRP A 133 -18.44 1.42 13.23
N SER A 134 -18.24 0.51 14.18
CA SER A 134 -17.24 0.62 15.23
C SER A 134 -16.84 -0.79 15.69
N MET A 135 -15.68 -0.90 16.32
CA MET A 135 -15.25 -2.09 17.04
C MET A 135 -15.40 -1.82 18.54
N ILE A 136 -16.14 -2.68 19.22
CA ILE A 136 -16.32 -2.67 20.67
C ILE A 136 -15.30 -3.60 21.31
N THR A 137 -14.94 -3.35 22.57
CA THR A 137 -14.02 -4.20 23.34
C THR A 137 -14.36 -5.68 23.22
N GLY A 138 -13.32 -6.51 23.00
CA GLY A 138 -13.47 -7.92 22.64
C GLY A 138 -13.64 -8.16 21.14
N GLY A 139 -13.54 -7.12 20.31
CA GLY A 139 -13.56 -7.23 18.85
C GLY A 139 -14.96 -7.21 18.24
N HIS A 140 -16.02 -7.01 19.02
CA HIS A 140 -17.40 -7.07 18.50
C HIS A 140 -17.70 -5.97 17.49
N LEU A 141 -18.36 -6.33 16.39
CA LEU A 141 -18.79 -5.37 15.38
C LEU A 141 -20.07 -4.66 15.84
N LEU A 142 -20.01 -3.34 15.94
CA LEU A 142 -21.21 -2.50 16.04
C LEU A 142 -21.51 -1.88 14.67
N VAL A 143 -22.76 -1.99 14.21
CA VAL A 143 -23.22 -1.33 12.98
C VAL A 143 -24.50 -0.52 13.23
N GLY A 144 -24.57 0.67 12.64
CA GLY A 144 -25.71 1.59 12.71
C GLY A 144 -26.12 2.12 11.34
N GLY A 145 -27.42 2.30 11.12
CA GLY A 145 -27.91 2.87 9.87
C GLY A 145 -27.47 4.33 9.66
N LYS A 146 -27.20 4.72 8.40
CA LYS A 146 -26.92 6.11 8.02
C LYS A 146 -28.19 6.89 7.70
N ASP A 147 -29.24 6.18 7.32
CA ASP A 147 -30.52 6.69 6.88
C ASP A 147 -31.63 5.67 7.20
N ALA A 148 -32.89 6.01 6.90
CA ALA A 148 -34.03 5.14 7.15
C ALA A 148 -33.93 3.77 6.45
N LYS A 149 -33.36 3.72 5.24
CA LYS A 149 -33.15 2.46 4.49
C LYS A 149 -32.04 1.62 5.13
N GLY A 150 -30.99 2.27 5.60
CA GLY A 150 -29.90 1.66 6.37
C GLY A 150 -30.41 1.06 7.68
N ASN A 151 -31.22 1.80 8.44
CA ASN A 151 -31.86 1.30 9.67
C ASN A 151 -32.68 0.02 9.38
N ASP A 152 -33.47 0.03 8.32
CA ASP A 152 -34.21 -1.15 7.83
C ASP A 152 -33.28 -2.33 7.52
N SER A 153 -32.15 -2.09 6.85
CA SER A 153 -31.17 -3.12 6.52
C SER A 153 -30.52 -3.71 7.76
N ILE A 154 -30.13 -2.87 8.73
CA ILE A 154 -29.51 -3.32 9.97
C ILE A 154 -30.44 -4.26 10.74
N VAL A 155 -31.68 -3.84 11.00
CA VAL A 155 -32.61 -4.65 11.81
C VAL A 155 -33.06 -5.91 11.07
N LYS A 156 -33.22 -5.87 9.75
CA LYS A 156 -33.69 -7.05 8.99
C LYS A 156 -32.60 -8.06 8.67
N LYS A 157 -31.35 -7.62 8.43
CA LYS A 157 -30.28 -8.48 7.93
C LYS A 157 -29.14 -8.70 8.93
N HIS A 158 -28.94 -7.78 9.86
CA HIS A 158 -27.75 -7.74 10.72
C HIS A 158 -28.10 -7.71 12.21
N LEU A 159 -29.32 -8.09 12.58
CA LEU A 159 -29.77 -8.25 13.97
C LEU A 159 -30.30 -9.68 14.14
N SER A 160 -29.45 -10.55 14.68
CA SER A 160 -29.71 -11.96 14.96
C SER A 160 -29.95 -12.20 16.45
N GLY A 161 -30.43 -13.39 16.85
CA GLY A 161 -30.97 -13.65 18.20
C GLY A 161 -30.07 -13.27 19.38
N GLU A 162 -28.76 -13.52 19.26
CA GLU A 162 -27.77 -13.24 20.32
C GLU A 162 -27.29 -11.77 20.33
N ASP A 163 -27.56 -11.02 19.27
CA ASP A 163 -27.16 -9.63 19.15
C ASP A 163 -27.93 -8.73 20.13
N ARG A 164 -27.52 -7.46 20.20
CA ARG A 164 -28.22 -6.43 20.96
C ARG A 164 -28.59 -5.28 20.06
N TYR A 165 -29.85 -4.87 20.14
CA TYR A 165 -30.34 -3.67 19.47
C TYR A 165 -30.10 -2.47 20.39
N LEU A 166 -29.57 -1.38 19.84
CA LEU A 166 -29.38 -0.12 20.55
C LEU A 166 -29.97 1.05 19.75
N HIS A 167 -30.55 2.00 20.46
CA HIS A 167 -31.11 3.21 19.86
C HIS A 167 -31.15 4.34 20.89
N ALA A 168 -30.67 5.53 20.50
CA ALA A 168 -30.76 6.72 21.36
C ALA A 168 -32.21 7.18 21.47
N ASP A 169 -32.62 7.68 22.63
CA ASP A 169 -33.98 8.21 22.84
C ASP A 169 -34.12 9.62 22.26
N LEU A 170 -33.77 9.74 20.98
CA LEU A 170 -33.77 10.95 20.20
C LEU A 170 -34.35 10.61 18.84
N HIS A 171 -35.27 11.46 18.37
CA HIS A 171 -35.84 11.27 17.04
C HIS A 171 -34.72 11.33 15.98
N GLY A 172 -34.77 10.44 14.99
CA GLY A 172 -33.75 10.36 13.94
C GLY A 172 -32.40 9.78 14.39
N ALA A 173 -32.33 9.16 15.56
CA ALA A 173 -31.19 8.35 15.94
C ALA A 173 -31.06 7.09 15.05
N PRO A 174 -29.84 6.57 14.87
CA PRO A 174 -29.64 5.36 14.09
C PRO A 174 -30.12 4.13 14.85
N SER A 175 -30.71 3.19 14.11
CA SER A 175 -30.91 1.81 14.59
C SER A 175 -29.57 1.08 14.56
N CYS A 176 -29.09 0.64 15.72
CA CYS A 176 -27.79 0.00 15.86
C CYS A 176 -27.95 -1.48 16.25
N SER A 177 -27.06 -2.32 15.74
CA SER A 177 -26.92 -3.74 16.09
C SER A 177 -25.49 -4.00 16.56
N LEU A 178 -25.35 -4.40 17.82
CA LEU A 178 -24.12 -4.93 18.37
C LEU A 178 -24.08 -6.44 18.13
N ARG A 179 -23.15 -6.88 17.28
CA ARG A 179 -23.03 -8.26 16.84
C ARG A 179 -22.34 -9.10 17.92
N ALA A 180 -23.00 -10.17 18.37
CA ALA A 180 -22.44 -11.09 19.35
C ALA A 180 -21.35 -11.98 18.74
N THR A 181 -21.64 -12.58 17.57
CA THR A 181 -20.76 -13.60 16.97
C THR A 181 -19.73 -13.01 16.02
N GLN A 182 -20.07 -11.93 15.32
CA GLN A 182 -19.25 -11.37 14.25
C GLN A 182 -18.45 -10.16 14.73
N GLY A 183 -17.21 -10.07 14.29
CA GLY A 183 -16.37 -8.92 14.59
C GLY A 183 -14.96 -9.05 14.06
N PHE A 184 -13.99 -8.58 14.82
CA PHE A 184 -12.62 -8.36 14.41
C PHE A 184 -11.68 -9.11 15.33
N VAL A 185 -10.71 -9.79 14.73
CA VAL A 185 -9.59 -10.40 15.44
C VAL A 185 -8.30 -9.84 14.88
N VAL A 186 -7.27 -9.79 15.72
CA VAL A 186 -5.95 -9.31 15.30
C VAL A 186 -5.45 -10.18 14.15
N ASP A 187 -4.93 -9.54 13.11
CA ASP A 187 -4.31 -10.21 11.98
C ASP A 187 -2.81 -10.37 12.26
N GLU A 188 -2.39 -11.61 12.56
CA GLU A 188 -0.98 -11.95 12.81
C GLU A 188 -0.12 -11.76 11.55
N HIS A 189 -0.71 -11.86 10.36
CA HIS A 189 -0.01 -11.76 9.08
C HIS A 189 -0.20 -10.35 8.49
N LYS A 190 0.31 -9.33 9.19
CA LYS A 190 0.21 -7.93 8.73
C LYS A 190 0.84 -7.77 7.33
N PRO A 191 0.09 -7.27 6.34
CA PRO A 191 0.64 -7.03 5.01
C PRO A 191 1.76 -5.99 5.02
N ALA A 192 2.82 -6.21 4.21
CA ALA A 192 4.02 -5.36 4.19
C ALA A 192 3.78 -3.88 3.84
N HIS A 193 2.65 -3.54 3.22
CA HIS A 193 2.30 -2.16 2.89
C HIS A 193 1.62 -1.40 4.03
N ILE A 194 1.23 -2.08 5.12
CA ILE A 194 0.65 -1.45 6.31
C ILE A 194 1.79 -1.11 7.28
N PRO A 195 1.96 0.16 7.66
CA PRO A 195 2.92 0.58 8.67
C PRO A 195 2.79 -0.15 10.01
N GLU A 196 3.89 -0.26 10.75
CA GLU A 196 3.93 -0.99 12.03
C GLU A 196 3.03 -0.36 13.10
N ASP A 197 2.89 0.97 13.09
CA ASP A 197 2.08 1.76 14.02
C ASP A 197 0.56 1.56 13.84
N ILE A 198 0.15 0.97 12.71
CA ILE A 198 -1.27 0.75 12.41
C ILE A 198 -1.65 -0.69 12.78
N PRO A 199 -2.61 -0.89 13.70
CA PRO A 199 -3.07 -2.21 14.08
C PRO A 199 -3.82 -2.86 12.91
N ALA A 200 -3.58 -4.15 12.69
CA ALA A 200 -4.20 -4.93 11.63
C ALA A 200 -5.20 -5.94 12.20
N PHE A 201 -6.37 -5.99 11.59
CA PHE A 201 -7.48 -6.85 11.97
C PHE A 201 -8.03 -7.57 10.75
N ARG A 202 -8.67 -8.71 10.99
CA ARG A 202 -9.50 -9.40 10.01
C ARG A 202 -10.92 -9.55 10.53
N ILE A 203 -11.89 -9.39 9.65
CA ILE A 203 -13.30 -9.65 9.99
C ILE A 203 -13.55 -11.15 10.04
N VAL A 204 -14.22 -11.62 11.10
CA VAL A 204 -14.59 -13.03 11.30
C VAL A 204 -16.07 -13.14 11.66
N ASP A 205 -16.72 -14.20 11.19
CA ASP A 205 -18.13 -14.47 11.48
C ASP A 205 -18.35 -15.09 12.87
N LYS A 206 -17.27 -15.60 13.48
CA LYS A 206 -17.26 -16.23 14.81
C LYS A 206 -16.03 -15.74 15.61
N LEU A 207 -16.27 -14.87 16.58
CA LEU A 207 -15.27 -14.33 17.52
C LEU A 207 -14.84 -15.34 18.60
N GLY A 208 -15.72 -16.28 18.96
CA GLY A 208 -15.51 -17.25 20.03
C GLY A 208 -16.03 -16.78 21.39
N ASP A 209 -15.81 -15.52 21.79
CA ASP A 209 -16.47 -14.89 22.95
C ASP A 209 -17.74 -14.15 22.50
N GLU A 210 -18.90 -14.80 22.62
CA GLU A 210 -20.18 -14.23 22.18
C GLU A 210 -20.88 -13.41 23.29
N ARG A 211 -20.26 -13.29 24.47
CA ARG A 211 -20.87 -12.64 25.63
C ARG A 211 -20.90 -11.13 25.47
N ILE A 212 -22.10 -10.56 25.43
CA ILE A 212 -22.31 -9.11 25.49
C ILE A 212 -22.53 -8.69 26.95
N THR A 213 -21.49 -8.10 27.56
CA THR A 213 -21.51 -7.55 28.93
C THR A 213 -22.07 -6.13 28.96
N ASP A 214 -22.38 -5.62 30.16
CA ASP A 214 -22.87 -4.26 30.34
C ASP A 214 -21.84 -3.19 29.92
N GLU A 215 -20.54 -3.47 30.05
CA GLU A 215 -19.46 -2.61 29.56
C GLU A 215 -19.48 -2.51 28.02
N LYS A 216 -19.60 -3.66 27.33
CA LYS A 216 -19.73 -3.70 25.86
C LYS A 216 -20.99 -2.97 25.38
N LEU A 217 -22.09 -3.08 26.14
CA LEU A 217 -23.32 -2.34 25.87
C LEU A 217 -23.17 -0.84 26.10
N LEU A 218 -22.46 -0.43 27.15
CA LEU A 218 -22.19 0.97 27.45
C LEU A 218 -21.37 1.61 26.32
N GLU A 219 -20.30 0.95 25.86
CA GLU A 219 -19.52 1.41 24.69
C GLU A 219 -20.40 1.56 23.45
N ALA A 220 -21.20 0.53 23.14
CA ALA A 220 -22.10 0.57 22.00
C ALA A 220 -23.17 1.66 22.12
N ALA A 221 -23.64 1.93 23.35
CA ALA A 221 -24.61 2.98 23.64
C ALA A 221 -24.00 4.37 23.40
N SER A 222 -22.78 4.62 23.89
CA SER A 222 -22.03 5.86 23.62
C SER A 222 -21.89 6.12 22.12
N MET A 223 -21.57 5.08 21.33
CA MET A 223 -21.47 5.19 19.88
C MET A 223 -22.82 5.49 19.22
N ALA A 224 -23.88 4.78 19.61
CA ALA A 224 -25.24 5.04 19.11
C ALA A 224 -25.69 6.48 19.39
N LEU A 225 -25.31 7.02 20.56
CA LEU A 225 -25.58 8.42 20.90
C LEU A 225 -24.77 9.39 20.04
N CYS A 226 -23.46 9.16 19.88
CA CYS A 226 -22.58 10.02 19.07
C CYS A 226 -22.98 10.07 17.59
N TRP A 227 -23.57 9.00 17.07
CA TRP A 227 -24.10 8.95 15.70
C TRP A 227 -25.49 9.59 15.54
N SER A 228 -26.14 9.96 16.64
CA SER A 228 -27.46 10.57 16.65
C SER A 228 -27.39 12.11 16.55
N ARG A 229 -28.55 12.76 16.61
CA ARG A 229 -28.63 14.23 16.64
C ARG A 229 -28.09 14.85 17.94
N ALA A 230 -27.77 14.05 18.97
CA ALA A 230 -27.10 14.55 20.17
C ALA A 230 -25.79 15.29 19.84
N TRP A 231 -25.05 14.81 18.84
CA TRP A 231 -23.80 15.44 18.40
C TRP A 231 -24.01 16.88 17.92
N ALA A 232 -25.03 17.12 17.11
CA ALA A 232 -25.35 18.46 16.62
C ALA A 232 -26.01 19.35 17.69
N GLY A 233 -26.54 18.75 18.76
CA GLY A 233 -27.22 19.44 19.86
C GLY A 233 -26.30 20.12 20.88
N GLY A 234 -24.99 20.14 20.66
CA GLY A 234 -24.04 20.82 21.54
C GLY A 234 -23.58 20.02 22.75
N GLY A 235 -23.67 18.69 22.70
CA GLY A 235 -23.08 17.81 23.72
C GLY A 235 -23.92 17.62 24.98
N ALA A 236 -25.23 17.84 24.92
CA ALA A 236 -26.13 17.43 25.99
C ALA A 236 -26.03 15.93 26.23
N HIS A 237 -25.94 15.52 27.50
CA HIS A 237 -25.95 14.12 27.87
C HIS A 237 -27.20 13.44 27.33
N GLY A 238 -27.01 12.29 26.71
CA GLY A 238 -28.07 11.57 26.06
C GLY A 238 -28.42 10.28 26.77
N THR A 239 -29.64 9.83 26.53
CA THR A 239 -30.10 8.52 26.98
C THR A 239 -30.21 7.56 25.80
N VAL A 240 -29.74 6.34 25.99
CA VAL A 240 -29.81 5.26 25.01
C VAL A 240 -30.42 4.04 25.68
N TYR A 241 -31.20 3.26 24.95
CA TYR A 241 -31.66 1.97 25.44
C TYR A 241 -31.10 0.82 24.61
N SER A 242 -30.92 -0.32 25.28
CA SER A 242 -30.68 -1.62 24.65
C SER A 242 -31.84 -2.58 24.90
N VAL A 243 -32.15 -3.39 23.89
CA VAL A 243 -33.13 -4.48 23.94
C VAL A 243 -32.68 -5.68 23.13
N LYS A 244 -33.29 -6.83 23.40
CA LYS A 244 -33.11 -8.03 22.59
C LYS A 244 -33.79 -7.88 21.22
N PRO A 245 -33.28 -8.55 20.18
CA PRO A 245 -33.88 -8.56 18.83
C PRO A 245 -35.38 -8.87 18.81
N ALA A 246 -35.83 -9.84 19.62
CA ALA A 246 -37.24 -10.25 19.69
C ALA A 246 -38.19 -9.14 20.17
N GLN A 247 -37.65 -8.08 20.80
CA GLN A 247 -38.42 -6.94 21.28
C GLN A 247 -38.65 -5.87 20.22
N VAL A 248 -37.95 -5.96 19.07
CA VAL A 248 -37.99 -4.96 18.00
C VAL A 248 -38.97 -5.43 16.92
N SER A 249 -40.01 -4.64 16.68
CA SER A 249 -41.08 -4.96 15.72
C SER A 249 -41.36 -3.82 14.76
N LYS A 250 -41.77 -4.14 13.53
CA LYS A 250 -42.34 -3.16 12.58
C LYS A 250 -43.87 -3.09 12.63
N THR A 251 -44.51 -3.98 13.40
CA THR A 251 -45.97 -4.07 13.44
C THR A 251 -46.53 -3.08 14.44
N ALA A 252 -47.18 -2.04 13.93
CA ALA A 252 -47.90 -1.04 14.70
C ALA A 252 -49.11 -1.62 15.44
N GLN A 253 -49.62 -0.91 16.45
CA GLN A 253 -50.99 -1.17 16.91
C GLN A 253 -51.98 -0.75 15.82
N THR A 254 -53.18 -1.33 15.82
CA THR A 254 -54.23 -1.01 14.84
C THR A 254 -54.52 0.49 14.84
N GLY A 255 -54.27 1.15 13.70
CA GLY A 255 -54.47 2.59 13.51
C GLY A 255 -53.20 3.45 13.51
N GLU A 256 -52.05 2.90 13.89
CA GLU A 256 -50.76 3.61 13.88
C GLU A 256 -49.95 3.29 12.61
N PHE A 257 -49.26 4.30 12.06
CA PHE A 257 -48.34 4.12 10.94
C PHE A 257 -46.89 4.12 11.42
N VAL A 258 -46.15 3.05 11.12
CA VAL A 258 -44.70 2.98 11.38
C VAL A 258 -43.96 3.34 10.09
N GLY A 259 -43.28 4.48 10.11
CA GLY A 259 -42.45 4.95 9.01
C GLY A 259 -41.28 4.01 8.69
N LYS A 260 -40.73 4.17 7.48
CA LYS A 260 -39.47 3.49 7.10
C LYS A 260 -38.35 3.90 8.05
N GLY A 261 -37.52 2.95 8.48
CA GLY A 261 -36.42 3.19 9.43
C GLY A 261 -36.84 3.28 10.90
N SER A 262 -38.13 3.23 11.21
CA SER A 262 -38.66 3.24 12.58
C SER A 262 -39.09 1.85 13.03
N PHE A 263 -38.98 1.60 14.33
CA PHE A 263 -39.30 0.33 14.95
C PHE A 263 -39.98 0.55 16.29
N ILE A 264 -40.91 -0.33 16.63
CA ILE A 264 -41.59 -0.37 17.92
C ILE A 264 -40.84 -1.35 18.81
N VAL A 265 -40.51 -0.87 20.02
CA VAL A 265 -39.80 -1.66 21.02
C VAL A 265 -40.74 -2.00 22.15
N ARG A 266 -40.97 -3.31 22.37
CA ARG A 266 -41.88 -3.84 23.39
C ARG A 266 -41.11 -4.50 24.54
N GLY A 267 -41.68 -4.44 25.74
CA GLY A 267 -41.09 -5.04 26.95
C GLY A 267 -40.04 -4.15 27.62
N GLN A 268 -39.27 -4.74 28.54
CA GLN A 268 -38.31 -4.04 29.37
C GLN A 268 -37.11 -3.55 28.56
N ARG A 269 -36.67 -2.32 28.83
CA ARG A 269 -35.51 -1.68 28.21
C ARG A 269 -34.39 -1.55 29.24
N GLN A 270 -33.16 -1.85 28.84
CA GLN A 270 -31.98 -1.50 29.61
C GLN A 270 -31.54 -0.10 29.21
N TRP A 271 -31.49 0.82 30.16
CA TRP A 271 -31.22 2.23 29.90
C TRP A 271 -29.80 2.61 30.29
N PHE A 272 -29.13 3.35 29.42
CA PHE A 272 -27.84 3.98 29.64
C PHE A 272 -28.06 5.49 29.60
N LYS A 273 -27.85 6.14 30.74
CA LYS A 273 -28.11 7.58 30.94
C LYS A 273 -26.79 8.32 31.11
N ASP A 274 -26.87 9.63 30.99
CA ASP A 274 -25.76 10.54 31.30
C ASP A 274 -24.50 10.25 30.48
N LEU A 275 -24.67 9.77 29.25
CA LEU A 275 -23.56 9.43 28.37
C LEU A 275 -22.92 10.68 27.78
N ASP A 276 -21.60 10.75 27.87
CA ASP A 276 -20.81 11.81 27.25
C ASP A 276 -20.79 11.68 25.72
N VAL A 277 -20.93 12.82 25.05
CA VAL A 277 -20.88 12.91 23.60
C VAL A 277 -19.44 13.21 23.17
N GLN A 278 -18.62 12.16 23.12
CA GLN A 278 -17.24 12.21 22.64
C GLN A 278 -16.95 10.95 21.81
N ILE A 279 -16.14 11.11 20.76
CA ILE A 279 -15.75 9.99 19.90
C ILE A 279 -14.24 10.01 19.68
N GLY A 280 -13.61 8.86 19.85
CA GLY A 280 -12.26 8.63 19.35
C GLY A 280 -12.31 8.25 17.88
N ILE A 281 -11.37 8.76 17.08
CA ILE A 281 -11.12 8.28 15.72
C ILE A 281 -9.69 7.77 15.63
N GLY A 282 -9.50 6.60 15.04
CA GLY A 282 -8.18 5.97 14.89
C GLY A 282 -8.02 5.26 13.56
N ILE A 283 -6.78 5.11 13.11
CA ILE A 283 -6.47 4.36 11.89
C ILE A 283 -6.26 2.90 12.22
N VAL A 284 -6.99 2.02 11.54
CA VAL A 284 -6.84 0.56 11.63
C VAL A 284 -6.75 -0.03 10.24
N ALA A 285 -6.11 -1.18 10.06
CA ALA A 285 -6.16 -1.94 8.83
C ALA A 285 -7.14 -3.10 8.99
N VAL A 286 -8.18 -3.20 8.17
CA VAL A 286 -9.09 -4.36 8.14
C VAL A 286 -8.89 -5.13 6.84
N ASN A 287 -8.54 -6.41 6.93
CA ASN A 287 -8.18 -7.26 5.78
C ASN A 287 -7.13 -6.57 4.87
N GLY A 288 -6.14 -5.91 5.47
CA GLY A 288 -5.09 -5.18 4.77
C GLY A 288 -5.50 -3.84 4.14
N VAL A 289 -6.73 -3.36 4.37
CA VAL A 289 -7.18 -2.04 3.91
C VAL A 289 -7.15 -1.06 5.08
N PRO A 290 -6.38 0.04 5.01
CA PRO A 290 -6.39 1.06 6.05
C PRO A 290 -7.70 1.85 6.02
N LEU A 291 -8.37 1.92 7.15
CA LEU A 291 -9.67 2.56 7.37
C LEU A 291 -9.59 3.48 8.59
N LEU A 292 -10.41 4.53 8.58
CA LEU A 292 -10.68 5.31 9.78
C LEU A 292 -11.80 4.61 10.57
N MET A 293 -11.55 4.31 11.83
CA MET A 293 -12.52 3.73 12.75
C MET A 293 -12.91 4.76 13.80
N GLY A 294 -14.23 4.91 14.02
CA GLY A 294 -14.75 5.66 15.16
C GLY A 294 -15.04 4.71 16.31
N GLY A 295 -14.81 5.13 17.54
CA GLY A 295 -15.05 4.32 18.74
C GLY A 295 -15.13 5.19 20.00
N ARG A 296 -15.33 4.53 21.13
CA ARG A 296 -15.24 5.21 22.43
C ARG A 296 -13.79 5.72 22.62
N PRO A 297 -13.57 6.92 23.19
CA PRO A 297 -12.21 7.48 23.31
C PRO A 297 -11.19 6.52 23.94
N GLU A 298 -11.57 5.81 25.01
CA GLU A 298 -10.71 4.89 25.74
C GLU A 298 -10.35 3.64 24.92
N THR A 299 -11.34 3.07 24.21
CA THR A 299 -11.15 1.93 23.32
C THR A 299 -10.20 2.29 22.18
N ILE A 300 -10.37 3.48 21.59
CA ILE A 300 -9.53 3.95 20.49
C ILE A 300 -8.10 4.23 20.96
N ALA A 301 -7.93 4.90 22.10
CA ALA A 301 -6.60 5.19 22.66
C ALA A 301 -5.82 3.91 23.01
N THR A 302 -6.51 2.85 23.44
CA THR A 302 -5.88 1.55 23.74
C THR A 302 -5.55 0.76 22.48
N THR A 303 -6.36 0.89 21.42
CA THR A 303 -6.23 0.06 20.21
C THR A 303 -5.30 0.65 19.17
N CYS A 304 -5.31 1.98 19.00
CA CYS A 304 -4.68 2.68 17.90
C CYS A 304 -3.54 3.54 18.40
N GLN A 305 -2.35 3.44 17.79
CA GLN A 305 -1.27 4.38 18.08
C GLN A 305 -1.54 5.75 17.45
N ARG A 306 -2.13 5.75 16.24
CA ARG A 306 -2.59 6.95 15.56
C ARG A 306 -4.06 7.18 15.80
N TYR A 307 -4.38 8.14 16.66
CA TYR A 307 -5.76 8.48 17.01
C TYR A 307 -5.95 9.96 17.37
N ALA A 308 -7.21 10.38 17.43
CA ALA A 308 -7.61 11.68 17.92
C ALA A 308 -8.96 11.57 18.63
N ILE A 309 -9.20 12.43 19.62
CA ILE A 309 -10.46 12.50 20.35
C ILE A 309 -11.18 13.76 19.92
N LEU A 310 -12.45 13.59 19.56
CA LEU A 310 -13.32 14.65 19.09
C LEU A 310 -14.50 14.87 20.04
N ARG A 311 -14.96 16.10 20.10
CA ARG A 311 -16.22 16.50 20.74
C ARG A 311 -17.08 17.33 19.77
N PRO A 312 -18.39 17.47 20.02
CA PRO A 312 -19.23 18.45 19.33
C PRO A 312 -18.57 19.83 19.31
N GLY A 313 -18.55 20.45 18.14
CA GLY A 313 -17.81 21.69 17.91
C GLY A 313 -18.23 22.42 16.66
N LEU A 314 -17.42 23.40 16.25
CA LEU A 314 -17.76 24.31 15.15
C LEU A 314 -17.05 23.94 13.84
N THR A 315 -15.95 23.19 13.91
CA THR A 315 -15.19 22.85 12.71
C THR A 315 -15.96 21.87 11.83
N LYS A 316 -16.19 22.23 10.56
CA LYS A 316 -16.96 21.41 9.63
C LYS A 316 -16.26 20.08 9.34
N LYS A 317 -17.05 19.01 9.19
CA LYS A 317 -16.53 17.65 8.90
C LYS A 317 -15.69 17.60 7.62
N GLU A 318 -16.00 18.40 6.60
CA GLU A 318 -15.23 18.47 5.35
C GLU A 318 -13.83 19.05 5.57
N GLN A 319 -13.70 20.03 6.47
CA GLN A 319 -12.40 20.59 6.82
C GLN A 319 -11.56 19.58 7.59
N LEU A 320 -12.17 18.86 8.55
CA LEU A 320 -11.50 17.79 9.29
C LEU A 320 -11.08 16.64 8.36
N ALA A 321 -11.96 16.18 7.47
CA ALA A 321 -11.66 15.12 6.51
C ALA A 321 -10.50 15.51 5.57
N ASN A 322 -10.45 16.77 5.12
CA ASN A 322 -9.34 17.26 4.31
C ASN A 322 -8.02 17.32 5.09
N ARG A 323 -8.05 17.67 6.38
CA ARG A 323 -6.86 17.61 7.24
C ARG A 323 -6.36 16.16 7.40
N ILE A 324 -7.28 15.23 7.68
CA ILE A 324 -6.98 13.79 7.76
C ILE A 324 -6.38 13.30 6.45
N TYR A 325 -6.94 13.63 5.29
CA TYR A 325 -6.37 13.26 3.98
C TYR A 325 -4.96 13.82 3.78
N LYS A 326 -4.74 15.09 4.13
CA LYS A 326 -3.43 15.74 3.98
C LYS A 326 -2.34 15.09 4.82
N ASN A 327 -2.68 14.61 6.01
CA ASN A 327 -1.73 14.00 6.94
C ASN A 327 -1.58 12.49 6.74
N THR A 328 -2.69 11.77 6.60
CA THR A 328 -2.72 10.30 6.59
C THR A 328 -2.77 9.71 5.18
N GLY A 329 -3.21 10.47 4.17
CA GLY A 329 -3.47 9.96 2.83
C GLY A 329 -4.81 9.22 2.65
N LEU A 330 -5.60 9.02 3.72
CA LEU A 330 -6.91 8.38 3.65
C LEU A 330 -7.90 9.21 2.83
N VAL A 331 -8.58 8.57 1.88
CA VAL A 331 -9.51 9.23 0.96
C VAL A 331 -10.68 9.87 1.73
N THR A 332 -11.00 11.12 1.41
CA THR A 332 -12.03 11.90 2.11
C THR A 332 -13.40 11.23 2.11
N ASP A 333 -13.76 10.52 1.04
CA ASP A 333 -15.04 9.81 0.91
C ASP A 333 -15.18 8.62 1.87
N ASP A 334 -14.05 8.11 2.37
CA ASP A 334 -14.01 7.03 3.35
C ASP A 334 -13.96 7.58 4.79
N VAL A 335 -13.40 8.77 4.96
CA VAL A 335 -13.31 9.48 6.25
C VAL A 335 -14.62 10.16 6.64
N LEU A 336 -15.28 10.85 5.69
CA LEU A 336 -16.49 11.64 5.93
C LEU A 336 -17.63 10.87 6.62
N PRO A 337 -17.92 9.60 6.26
CA PRO A 337 -19.00 8.83 6.90
C PRO A 337 -18.73 8.45 8.36
N VAL A 338 -17.46 8.47 8.78
CA VAL A 338 -17.03 8.10 10.15
C VAL A 338 -17.21 9.29 11.11
N LEU A 339 -17.00 10.51 10.61
CA LEU A 339 -17.17 11.72 11.41
C LEU A 339 -18.66 11.96 11.75
N PRO A 340 -19.01 12.16 13.04
CA PRO A 340 -20.41 12.31 13.47
C PRO A 340 -21.02 13.65 13.06
N GLY A 341 -20.22 14.71 12.90
CA GLY A 341 -20.67 16.05 12.53
C GLY A 341 -19.58 17.10 12.65
N ALA A 342 -19.98 18.37 12.80
CA ALA A 342 -19.04 19.43 13.15
C ALA A 342 -18.42 19.14 14.53
N SER A 343 -17.10 19.24 14.61
CA SER A 343 -16.36 18.71 15.76
C SER A 343 -15.14 19.56 16.06
N ASP A 344 -14.78 19.65 17.34
CA ASP A 344 -13.49 20.20 17.76
C ASP A 344 -12.57 19.07 18.21
N ILE A 345 -11.27 19.25 18.00
CA ILE A 345 -10.24 18.29 18.34
C ILE A 345 -9.83 18.53 19.79
N LEU A 346 -10.03 17.53 20.65
CA LEU A 346 -9.57 17.56 22.04
C LEU A 346 -8.13 17.08 22.14
N GLU A 347 -7.84 15.95 21.50
CA GLU A 347 -6.52 15.33 21.49
C GLU A 347 -6.18 14.85 20.07
N ASP A 348 -4.91 14.89 19.70
CA ASP A 348 -4.42 14.45 18.40
C ASP A 348 -3.05 13.79 18.55
N TYR A 349 -2.99 12.51 18.19
CA TYR A 349 -1.79 11.68 18.17
C TYR A 349 -1.64 11.13 16.76
N GLY A 350 -1.24 11.95 15.80
CA GLY A 350 -0.90 11.49 14.45
C GLY A 350 -2.06 11.41 13.45
N ILE A 351 -3.27 11.90 13.76
CA ILE A 351 -4.41 11.93 12.83
C ILE A 351 -4.44 13.23 12.03
N PHE A 352 -4.41 14.36 12.73
CA PHE A 352 -4.45 15.70 12.11
C PHE A 352 -3.08 16.33 11.96
N SER A 353 -2.12 15.90 12.77
CA SER A 353 -0.72 16.33 12.77
C SER A 353 0.21 15.14 12.52
N PRO A 354 1.45 15.35 12.06
CA PRO A 354 2.42 14.27 11.90
C PRO A 354 2.64 13.53 13.23
N PRO A 355 2.86 12.20 13.22
CA PRO A 355 3.20 11.44 14.42
C PRO A 355 4.47 11.97 15.09
N ALA A 356 4.51 12.02 16.42
CA ALA A 356 5.64 12.56 17.19
C ALA A 356 6.98 11.86 16.91
N SER A 357 6.97 10.56 16.56
CA SER A 357 8.18 9.80 16.19
C SER A 357 8.88 10.32 14.92
N LEU A 358 8.20 11.15 14.12
CA LEU A 358 8.75 11.76 12.90
C LEU A 358 9.15 13.24 13.12
N ALA A 359 8.80 13.83 14.28
CA ALA A 359 9.12 15.21 14.62
C ALA A 359 10.47 15.36 15.34
N GLU A 360 11.01 14.27 15.91
CA GLU A 360 12.32 14.24 16.58
C GLU A 360 13.49 13.91 15.64
N GLU A 361 13.23 13.53 14.39
CA GLU A 361 14.24 13.24 13.35
C GLU A 361 14.44 14.38 12.32
N GLU A 362 13.69 15.49 12.43
CA GLU A 362 13.97 16.76 11.73
C GLU A 362 14.87 17.68 12.57
#